data_AF-A0A5E4KT82-F1
#
_entry.id   AF-A0A5E4KT82-F1
#
_cell.length_a   1.000
_cell.length_b   1.000
_cell.length_c   1.000
_cell.angle_alpha   90.00
_cell.angle_beta   90.00
_cell.angle_gamma   90.00
#
_symmetry.space_group_name_H-M   'P 1'
#
loop_
_entity.id
_entity.type
_entity.pdbx_description
1 polymer ?
#
loop_
_entity_poly.entity_id
_entity_poly.type
_entity_poly.pdbx_seq_one_letter_code
_entity_poly.pdbx_strand_id
1 'polypeptide(L)'
;MSHIDVLWFGGDTDMLVPEFAFEVEHTTDVTKGLGRLLDLHRSGQRTRLFIILPIDKMSKFDKEVGRSLFRDIKGICRARTYGPLIKLYALAKEHDLQKTEFFARFEGSAF
;
A
#
# COMPACT_ATOMS: atom_id res chain seq x y z
N MET A 1 -19.32 7.97 8.27
CA MET A 1 -17.87 7.82 8.56
C MET A 1 -17.28 6.87 7.53
N SER A 2 -16.13 7.20 6.96
CA SER A 2 -15.40 6.34 6.02
C SER A 2 -13.99 6.10 6.54
N HIS A 3 -13.50 4.87 6.41
CA HIS A 3 -12.20 4.43 6.90
C HIS A 3 -11.25 4.20 5.72
N ILE A 4 -9.96 4.39 5.96
CA ILE A 4 -8.89 3.95 5.04
C ILE A 4 -8.53 2.53 5.44
N ASP A 5 -8.36 1.64 4.45
CA ASP A 5 -8.16 0.22 4.72
C ASP A 5 -6.87 -0.07 5.48
N VAL A 6 -5.75 0.53 5.06
CA VAL A 6 -4.43 0.29 5.66
C VAL A 6 -3.61 1.56 5.71
N LEU A 7 -3.04 1.84 6.89
CA LEU A 7 -2.01 2.85 7.12
C LEU A 7 -0.75 2.17 7.64
N TRP A 8 0.40 2.47 7.04
CA TRP A 8 1.70 2.02 7.53
C TRP A 8 2.44 3.19 8.14
N PHE A 9 2.74 3.07 9.42
CA PHE A 9 3.57 4.00 10.16
C PHE A 9 5.03 3.53 10.12
N GLY A 10 5.94 4.49 9.99
CA GLY A 10 7.36 4.23 10.15
C GLY A 10 7.73 3.95 11.62
N GLY A 11 8.99 3.61 11.85
CA GLY A 11 9.52 3.35 13.19
C GLY A 11 9.81 4.59 14.03
N ASP A 12 9.71 5.80 13.46
CA ASP A 12 9.93 7.05 14.18
C ASP A 12 8.62 7.46 14.89
N THR A 13 8.55 7.14 16.19
CA THR A 13 7.32 7.24 16.99
C THR A 13 6.97 8.67 17.40
N ASP A 14 7.87 9.63 17.21
CA ASP A 14 7.67 11.02 17.62
C ASP A 14 6.76 11.79 16.66
N MET A 15 6.57 11.29 15.43
CA MET A 15 5.57 11.78 14.48
C MET A 15 4.64 10.65 14.06
N LEU A 16 3.39 10.68 14.54
CA LEU A 16 2.31 9.79 14.11
C LEU A 16 1.80 10.14 12.70
N VAL A 17 2.70 10.12 11.71
CA VAL A 17 2.40 10.34 10.30
C VAL A 17 2.63 9.03 9.54
N PRO A 18 1.61 8.47 8.88
CA PRO A 18 1.79 7.26 8.10
C PRO A 18 2.67 7.55 6.89
N GLU A 19 3.64 6.68 6.63
CA GLU A 19 4.48 6.72 5.43
C GLU A 19 3.67 6.32 4.20
N PHE A 20 2.77 5.34 4.36
CA PHE A 20 1.93 4.82 3.29
C PHE A 20 0.46 4.70 3.70
N ALA A 21 -0.43 4.97 2.75
CA ALA A 21 -1.86 4.69 2.87
C ALA A 21 -2.32 3.89 1.66
N PHE A 22 -3.10 2.84 1.91
CA PHE A 22 -3.61 1.94 0.87
C PHE A 22 -5.13 1.84 0.94
N GLU A 23 -5.74 1.88 -0.22
CA GLU A 23 -7.15 1.52 -0.45
C GLU A 23 -7.20 0.26 -1.32
N VAL A 24 -7.88 -0.78 -0.86
CA VAL A 24 -7.97 -2.07 -1.55
C VAL A 24 -9.33 -2.19 -2.24
N GLU A 25 -9.35 -1.85 -3.51
CA GLU A 25 -10.56 -1.64 -4.30
C GLU A 25 -10.90 -2.86 -5.17
N HIS A 26 -11.32 -3.96 -4.53
CA HIS A 26 -11.74 -5.17 -5.26
C HIS A 26 -13.15 -5.05 -5.84
N THR A 27 -14.12 -4.58 -5.06
CA THR A 27 -15.56 -4.54 -5.40
C THR A 27 -16.15 -3.12 -5.37
N THR A 28 -15.50 -2.19 -4.67
CA THR A 28 -15.94 -0.80 -4.52
C THR A 28 -15.59 0.09 -5.70
N ASP A 29 -16.08 1.32 -5.65
CA ASP A 29 -15.89 2.35 -6.65
C ASP A 29 -14.58 3.11 -6.40
N VAL A 30 -13.63 2.98 -7.32
CA VAL A 30 -12.32 3.67 -7.33
C VAL A 30 -12.44 5.17 -6.99
N THR A 31 -13.52 5.81 -7.43
CA THR A 31 -13.81 7.22 -7.13
C THR A 31 -13.90 7.49 -5.62
N LYS A 32 -14.53 6.58 -4.86
CA LYS A 32 -14.67 6.70 -3.40
C LYS A 32 -13.32 6.48 -2.72
N GLY A 33 -12.51 5.51 -3.17
CA GLY A 33 -11.14 5.30 -2.67
C GLY A 33 -10.27 6.53 -2.88
N LEU A 34 -10.28 7.10 -4.07
CA LEU A 34 -9.59 8.37 -4.37
C LEU A 34 -10.08 9.52 -3.48
N GLY A 35 -11.37 9.58 -3.17
CA GLY A 35 -11.94 10.57 -2.24
C GLY A 35 -11.32 10.49 -0.84
N ARG A 36 -11.22 9.28 -0.28
CA ARG A 36 -10.61 9.07 1.04
C ARG A 36 -9.13 9.44 1.08
N LEU A 37 -8.39 9.08 0.03
CA LEU A 37 -6.98 9.44 -0.12
C LEU A 37 -6.78 10.96 -0.32
N LEU A 38 -7.70 11.63 -0.99
CA LEU A 38 -7.70 13.10 -1.11
C LEU A 38 -7.95 13.76 0.24
N ASP A 39 -8.88 13.26 1.04
CA ASP A 39 -9.16 13.78 2.38
C ASP A 39 -7.94 13.61 3.30
N LEU A 40 -7.24 12.47 3.23
CA LEU A 40 -5.98 12.26 3.95
C LEU A 40 -4.90 13.25 3.50
N HIS A 41 -4.75 13.46 2.20
CA HIS A 41 -3.79 14.45 1.68
C HIS A 41 -4.09 15.86 2.18
N ARG A 42 -5.38 16.24 2.20
CA ARG A 42 -5.84 17.55 2.67
C ARG A 42 -5.68 17.75 4.16
N SER A 43 -5.56 16.68 4.95
CA SER A 43 -5.23 16.80 6.38
C SER A 43 -3.78 17.21 6.64
N GLY A 44 -2.98 17.47 5.60
CA GLY A 44 -1.59 17.92 5.70
C GLY A 44 -0.57 16.80 5.93
N GLN A 45 -1.01 15.54 5.95
CA GLN A 45 -0.13 14.39 6.11
C GLN A 45 0.62 14.11 4.80
N ARG A 46 1.96 14.01 4.86
CA ARG A 46 2.82 13.73 3.70
C ARG A 46 2.92 12.23 3.40
N THR A 47 1.77 11.58 3.30
CA THR A 47 1.64 10.14 3.12
C THR A 47 1.68 9.76 1.63
N ARG A 48 2.36 8.67 1.28
CA ARG A 48 2.35 8.11 -0.07
C ARG A 48 1.07 7.30 -0.27
N LEU A 49 0.32 7.61 -1.32
CA LEU A 49 -1.05 7.13 -1.51
C LEU A 49 -1.09 6.01 -2.55
N PHE A 50 -1.77 4.92 -2.23
CA PHE A 50 -1.90 3.77 -3.12
C PHE A 50 -3.35 3.30 -3.22
N ILE A 51 -3.74 2.91 -4.44
CA ILE A 51 -4.93 2.10 -4.66
C ILE A 51 -4.48 0.74 -5.19
N ILE A 52 -4.93 -0.32 -4.54
CA ILE A 52 -4.72 -1.70 -4.94
C ILE A 52 -5.98 -2.19 -5.64
N LEU A 53 -5.90 -2.58 -6.91
CA LEU A 53 -7.08 -2.93 -7.70
C LEU A 53 -6.83 -4.06 -8.72
N PRO A 54 -7.88 -4.77 -9.16
CA PRO A 54 -7.81 -5.71 -10.29
C PRO A 54 -7.26 -5.07 -11.57
N ILE A 55 -6.54 -5.82 -12.41
CA ILE A 55 -5.87 -5.28 -13.60
C ILE A 55 -6.84 -4.63 -14.61
N ASP A 56 -8.04 -5.17 -14.75
CA ASP A 56 -9.11 -4.68 -15.60
C ASP A 56 -9.71 -3.33 -15.13
N LYS A 57 -9.45 -2.93 -13.88
CA LYS A 57 -9.88 -1.63 -13.33
C LYS A 57 -8.83 -0.52 -13.47
N MET A 58 -7.63 -0.80 -14.00
CA MET A 58 -6.57 0.20 -14.17
C MET A 58 -7.00 1.40 -15.02
N SER A 59 -7.69 1.14 -16.14
CA SER A 59 -8.21 2.20 -17.01
C SER A 59 -9.23 3.09 -16.30
N LYS A 60 -10.06 2.51 -15.42
CA LYS A 60 -10.99 3.26 -14.58
C LYS A 60 -10.22 4.16 -13.61
N PHE A 61 -9.19 3.64 -12.94
CA PHE A 61 -8.33 4.46 -12.10
C PHE A 61 -7.72 5.65 -12.85
N ASP A 62 -7.11 5.41 -14.01
CA ASP A 62 -6.46 6.47 -14.80
C ASP A 62 -7.44 7.57 -15.20
N LYS A 63 -8.67 7.17 -15.59
CA LYS A 63 -9.76 8.11 -15.88
C LYS A 63 -10.18 8.91 -14.65
N GLU A 64 -10.41 8.23 -13.52
CA GLU A 64 -10.90 8.88 -12.30
C GLU A 64 -9.86 9.83 -11.71
N VAL A 65 -8.62 9.38 -11.50
CA VAL A 65 -7.54 10.21 -10.95
C VAL A 65 -7.19 11.41 -11.85
N GLY A 66 -7.53 11.32 -13.14
CA GLY A 66 -7.38 12.41 -14.11
C GLY A 66 -8.37 13.56 -13.94
N ARG A 67 -9.48 13.37 -13.21
CA ARG A 67 -10.51 14.41 -13.00
C ARG A 67 -9.98 15.56 -12.16
N SER A 68 -10.53 16.76 -12.41
CA SER A 68 -10.15 18.00 -11.70
C SER A 68 -10.25 17.89 -10.18
N LEU A 69 -11.21 17.12 -9.67
CA LEU A 69 -11.40 16.85 -8.24
C LEU A 69 -10.14 16.27 -7.58
N PHE A 70 -9.37 15.44 -8.28
CA PHE A 70 -8.21 14.72 -7.74
C PHE A 70 -6.87 15.29 -8.19
N ARG A 71 -6.86 16.52 -8.71
CA ARG A 71 -5.65 17.18 -9.24
C ARG A 71 -4.48 17.16 -8.25
N ASP A 72 -4.76 17.37 -6.97
CA ASP A 72 -3.74 17.50 -5.92
C ASP A 72 -3.06 16.16 -5.62
N ILE A 73 -3.78 15.04 -5.77
CA ILE A 73 -3.24 13.70 -5.53
C ILE A 73 -2.80 12.98 -6.81
N LYS A 74 -3.15 13.47 -8.00
CA LYS A 74 -2.82 12.81 -9.29
C LYS A 74 -1.33 12.51 -9.46
N GLY A 75 -0.46 13.42 -9.01
CA GLY A 75 0.99 13.27 -9.12
C GLY A 75 1.60 12.27 -8.12
N ILE A 76 0.91 11.98 -7.02
CA ILE A 76 1.46 11.23 -5.88
C ILE A 76 0.73 9.91 -5.61
N CYS A 77 -0.54 9.80 -6.00
CA CYS A 77 -1.32 8.57 -5.88
C CYS A 77 -0.87 7.57 -6.95
N ARG A 78 -0.70 6.31 -6.55
CA ARG A 78 -0.24 5.23 -7.44
C ARG A 78 -1.20 4.05 -7.39
N ALA A 79 -1.62 3.61 -8.56
CA ALA A 79 -2.30 2.32 -8.67
C ALA A 79 -1.28 1.18 -8.71
N ARG A 80 -1.62 0.07 -8.05
CA ARG A 80 -0.91 -1.22 -8.12
C ARG A 80 -1.93 -2.33 -8.25
N THR A 81 -1.55 -3.40 -8.96
CA THR A 81 -2.38 -4.60 -9.05
C THR A 81 -1.97 -5.61 -7.99
N TYR A 82 -2.83 -6.61 -7.74
CA TYR A 82 -2.53 -7.68 -6.79
C TYR A 82 -1.32 -8.53 -7.20
N GLY A 83 -1.05 -8.67 -8.50
CA GLY A 83 0.05 -9.51 -9.00
C GLY A 83 1.41 -9.18 -8.38
N PRO A 84 1.91 -7.93 -8.49
CA PRO A 84 3.13 -7.50 -7.84
C PRO A 84 3.14 -7.71 -6.31
N LEU A 85 2.02 -7.49 -5.62
CA LEU A 85 1.89 -7.69 -4.18
C LEU A 85 2.02 -9.17 -3.79
N ILE A 86 1.32 -10.04 -4.50
CA ILE A 86 1.41 -11.50 -4.29
C ILE A 86 2.84 -11.98 -4.52
N LYS A 87 3.51 -11.46 -5.56
CA LYS A 87 4.91 -11.79 -5.85
C LYS A 87 5.84 -11.33 -4.72
N LEU A 88 5.67 -10.10 -4.21
CA LEU A 88 6.45 -9.60 -3.06
C LEU A 88 6.25 -10.47 -1.83
N TYR A 89 5.01 -10.83 -1.52
CA TYR A 89 4.69 -11.71 -0.39
C TYR A 89 5.34 -13.09 -0.54
N ALA A 90 5.22 -13.72 -1.71
CA ALA A 90 5.80 -15.03 -1.96
C ALA A 90 7.33 -15.01 -1.80
N LEU A 91 8.00 -13.98 -2.34
CA LEU A 91 9.44 -13.80 -2.20
C LEU A 91 9.86 -13.56 -0.74
N ALA A 92 9.10 -12.74 0.00
CA ALA A 92 9.38 -12.49 1.42
C ALA A 92 9.24 -13.77 2.25
N LYS A 93 8.22 -14.58 1.98
CA LYS A 93 8.00 -15.88 2.65
C LYS A 93 9.15 -16.85 2.37
N GLU A 94 9.58 -16.94 1.12
CA GLU A 94 10.71 -17.79 0.74
C GLU A 94 12.02 -17.34 1.40
N HIS A 95 12.28 -16.03 1.40
CA HIS A 95 13.42 -15.45 2.09
C HIS A 95 13.41 -15.78 3.59
N ASP A 96 12.25 -15.69 4.26
CA ASP A 96 12.12 -15.98 5.69
C ASP A 96 12.42 -17.46 6.01
N LEU A 97 11.95 -18.38 5.15
CA LEU A 97 12.27 -19.80 5.25
C LEU A 97 13.78 -20.05 5.11
N GLN A 98 14.39 -19.54 4.03
CA GLN A 98 15.83 -19.71 3.78
C GLN A 98 16.68 -19.08 4.89
N LYS A 99 16.27 -17.91 5.38
CA LYS A 99 16.93 -17.23 6.50
C LYS A 99 16.91 -18.12 7.75
N THR A 100 15.75 -18.69 8.08
CA THR A 100 15.60 -19.58 9.24
C THR A 100 16.49 -20.81 9.10
N GLU A 101 16.49 -21.48 7.95
CA GLU A 101 17.34 -22.66 7.70
C GLU A 101 18.84 -22.35 7.76
N PHE A 102 19.25 -21.20 7.22
CA PHE A 102 20.63 -20.75 7.23
C PHE A 102 21.15 -20.58 8.66
N PHE A 103 20.34 -19.98 9.55
CA PHE A 103 20.73 -19.76 10.94
C PHE A 103 20.49 -20.98 11.85
N ALA A 104 19.57 -21.88 11.51
CA ALA A 104 19.27 -23.08 12.31
C ALA A 104 20.47 -24.04 12.46
N ARG A 105 21.45 -24.01 11.55
CA ARG A 105 22.65 -24.86 11.61
C ARG A 105 23.67 -24.46 12.69
N PHE A 106 23.48 -23.32 13.36
CA PHE A 106 24.40 -22.86 14.41
C PHE A 106 24.01 -23.30 15.84
N GLU A 107 22.81 -23.85 16.05
CA GLU A 107 22.34 -24.26 17.39
C GLU A 107 22.66 -25.74 17.73
N GLY A 108 23.34 -26.48 16.83
CA GLY A 108 23.59 -27.92 16.97
C GLY A 108 25.02 -28.35 17.30
N SER A 109 25.95 -27.42 17.54
CA SER A 109 27.36 -27.75 17.83
C SER A 109 27.83 -27.09 19.12
N ALA A 110 27.35 -27.61 20.25
CA ALA A 110 28.06 -27.53 21.51
C ALA A 110 28.44 -28.96 21.90
N PHE A 111 29.70 -29.31 21.65
CA PHE A 111 30.39 -30.41 22.32
C PHE A 111 30.84 -29.95 23.70
#